data_AF-A0AAN7ZIH1-F1
#
_entry.id   AF-A0AAN7ZIH1-F1
#
_cell.length_a   1.000
_cell.length_b   1.000
_cell.length_c   1.000
_cell.angle_alpha   90.00
_cell.angle_beta   90.00
_cell.angle_gamma   90.00
#
_symmetry.space_group_name_H-M   'P 1'
#
loop_
_entity.id
_entity.type
_entity.pdbx_description
1 polymer ?
#
loop_
_entity_poly.entity_id
_entity_poly.type
_entity_poly.pdbx_seq_one_letter_code
_entity_poly.pdbx_strand_id
1 'polypeptide(L)'
;MHQARWMARAIYSLKICLLQSQFTISAKDKRALQDVCLFIAVYIFVFFKRLKEYETVDKLISKAALSKFSQHLWYLSEEIAVLSLFDDEVNEQTKTNIVVNSQRESLYDSGKRYIPSEEDMSDYLYRKSLSDFVSVKSTNLFSRLKIDKNFLQRPVSTWDEDVAYSEAKRKVLSLRAVNDTAERAVKLMQYFHGLITAKEEQKQFLLRCVQEHRNLYPDCKKETLKRKYPA
;
A
#
# COMPACT_ATOMS: atom_id res chain seq x y z
N MET A 1 12.87 8.28 14.05
CA MET A 1 11.47 7.81 14.20
C MET A 1 10.97 7.12 12.93
N HIS A 2 10.37 5.92 13.04
CA HIS A 2 9.95 5.10 11.90
C HIS A 2 8.75 5.67 11.13
N GLN A 3 8.90 5.75 9.82
CA GLN A 3 7.94 6.24 8.81
C GLN A 3 6.69 5.33 8.63
N ALA A 4 6.57 4.22 9.37
CA ALA A 4 5.46 3.27 9.28
C ALA A 4 4.17 3.70 10.01
N ARG A 5 4.19 4.81 10.76
CA ARG A 5 3.05 5.23 11.61
C ARG A 5 1.92 5.92 10.84
N TRP A 6 2.21 6.53 9.69
CA TRP A 6 1.19 7.24 8.91
C TRP A 6 0.12 6.28 8.39
N MET A 7 0.54 5.11 7.89
CA MET A 7 -0.38 4.08 7.41
C MET A 7 -1.27 3.50 8.52
N ALA A 8 -0.70 3.28 9.71
CA ALA A 8 -1.47 2.84 10.87
C ALA A 8 -2.54 3.88 11.25
N ARG A 9 -2.17 5.18 11.31
CA ARG A 9 -3.11 6.27 11.57
C ARG A 9 -4.19 6.37 10.49
N ALA A 10 -3.81 6.18 9.23
CA ALA A 10 -4.75 6.17 8.12
C ALA A 10 -5.79 5.04 8.24
N ILE A 11 -5.33 3.83 8.54
CA ILE A 11 -6.21 2.67 8.75
C ILE A 11 -7.12 2.88 9.99
N TYR A 12 -6.60 3.48 11.05
CA TYR A 12 -7.40 3.78 12.24
C TYR A 12 -8.49 4.82 11.96
N SER A 13 -8.17 5.90 11.26
CA SER A 13 -9.16 6.90 10.86
C SER A 13 -10.29 6.25 10.06
N LEU A 14 -9.97 5.43 9.06
CA LEU A 14 -10.96 4.70 8.27
C LEU A 14 -11.86 3.80 9.12
N LYS A 15 -11.29 3.05 10.07
CA LYS A 15 -12.06 2.19 10.98
C LYS A 15 -13.03 2.97 11.87
N ILE A 16 -12.57 4.09 12.45
CA ILE A 16 -13.41 4.95 13.30
C ILE A 16 -14.55 5.56 12.47
N CYS A 17 -14.28 5.96 11.22
CA CYS A 17 -15.31 6.50 10.33
C CYS A 17 -16.35 5.44 9.92
N LEU A 18 -15.93 4.20 9.66
CA LEU A 18 -16.82 3.09 9.31
C LEU A 18 -17.71 2.65 10.49
N LEU A 19 -17.16 2.70 11.71
CA LEU A 19 -17.85 2.30 12.94
C LEU A 19 -18.41 3.48 13.74
N GLN A 20 -18.51 4.67 13.13
CA GLN A 20 -18.85 5.91 13.82
C GLN A 20 -20.20 5.88 14.56
N SER A 21 -21.12 4.98 14.20
CA SER A 21 -22.39 4.77 14.92
C SER A 21 -22.22 4.14 16.29
N GLN A 22 -21.08 3.51 16.57
CA GLN A 22 -20.73 2.88 17.84
C GLN A 22 -20.01 3.83 18.81
N PHE A 23 -19.74 5.08 18.38
CA PHE A 23 -18.99 6.06 19.15
C PHE A 23 -19.77 7.36 19.29
N THR A 24 -19.71 7.97 20.47
CA THR A 24 -20.18 9.34 20.70
C THR A 24 -19.13 10.34 20.20
N ILE A 25 -19.27 10.77 18.94
CA ILE A 25 -18.35 11.71 18.27
C ILE A 25 -19.07 13.04 18.02
N SER A 26 -18.40 14.17 18.28
CA SER A 26 -18.97 15.50 18.03
C SER A 26 -19.18 15.73 16.52
N ALA A 27 -20.16 16.57 16.15
CA ALA A 27 -20.41 16.87 14.73
C ALA A 27 -19.22 17.58 14.03
N LYS A 28 -18.33 18.23 14.79
CA LYS A 28 -17.10 18.84 14.27
C LYS A 28 -16.05 17.77 13.98
N ASP A 29 -15.82 16.87 14.93
CA ASP A 29 -14.81 15.82 14.80
C ASP A 29 -15.25 14.75 13.80
N LYS A 30 -16.55 14.50 13.67
CA LYS A 30 -17.11 13.62 12.63
C LYS A 30 -16.81 14.15 11.23
N ARG A 31 -16.99 15.46 11.00
CA ARG A 31 -16.64 16.09 9.72
C ARG A 31 -15.15 16.03 9.46
N ALA A 32 -14.32 16.40 10.44
CA ALA A 32 -12.87 16.32 10.31
C ALA A 32 -12.37 14.87 10.07
N LEU A 33 -12.98 13.88 10.72
CA LEU A 33 -12.69 12.47 10.50
C LEU A 33 -13.10 12.02 9.10
N GLN A 34 -14.28 12.43 8.63
CA GLN A 34 -14.74 12.16 7.27
C GLN A 34 -13.82 12.81 6.24
N ASP A 35 -13.35 14.04 6.45
CA ASP A 35 -12.41 14.72 5.58
C ASP A 35 -11.06 14.00 5.52
N VAL A 36 -10.55 13.54 6.66
CA VAL A 36 -9.33 12.73 6.74
C VAL A 36 -9.53 11.36 6.08
N CYS A 37 -10.69 10.71 6.26
CA CYS A 37 -11.02 9.44 5.63
C CYS A 37 -11.24 9.56 4.13
N LEU A 38 -11.83 10.65 3.65
CA LEU A 38 -11.97 10.97 2.24
C LEU A 38 -10.58 11.23 1.64
N PHE A 39 -9.74 11.98 2.34
CA PHE A 39 -8.33 12.18 1.99
C PHE A 39 -7.56 10.84 1.90
N ILE A 40 -7.82 9.89 2.80
CA ILE A 40 -7.21 8.54 2.79
C ILE A 40 -7.85 7.59 1.75
N ALA A 41 -9.15 7.71 1.46
CA ALA A 41 -9.85 6.85 0.51
C ALA A 41 -9.52 7.19 -0.95
N VAL A 42 -9.23 8.47 -1.24
CA VAL A 42 -8.75 8.95 -2.55
C VAL A 42 -7.27 8.56 -2.81
N TYR A 43 -6.61 7.90 -1.86
CA TYR A 43 -5.17 8.05 -1.60
C TYR A 43 -4.17 7.14 -2.34
N ILE A 44 -4.52 6.08 -3.09
CA ILE A 44 -3.47 5.13 -3.54
C ILE A 44 -3.03 5.29 -5.00
N PHE A 45 -3.93 5.58 -5.94
CA PHE A 45 -3.56 5.81 -7.37
C PHE A 45 -3.86 7.22 -7.85
N VAL A 46 -5.00 7.80 -7.47
CA VAL A 46 -5.36 9.19 -7.79
C VAL A 46 -4.42 10.17 -7.09
N PHE A 47 -3.99 9.86 -5.86
CA PHE A 47 -3.09 10.69 -5.07
C PHE A 47 -1.70 10.88 -5.65
N PHE A 48 -1.10 9.88 -6.32
CA PHE A 48 0.19 10.08 -6.98
C PHE A 48 0.09 11.13 -8.10
N LYS A 49 -0.99 11.06 -8.90
CA LYS A 49 -1.27 12.06 -9.95
C LYS A 49 -1.55 13.44 -9.34
N ARG A 50 -2.38 13.51 -8.29
CA ARG A 50 -2.67 14.76 -7.57
C ARG A 50 -1.45 15.35 -6.86
N LEU A 51 -0.57 14.53 -6.29
CA LEU A 51 0.68 15.01 -5.70
C LEU A 51 1.61 15.61 -6.75
N LYS A 52 1.63 15.05 -7.97
CA LYS A 52 2.37 15.62 -9.09
C LYS A 52 1.76 16.94 -9.55
N GLU A 53 0.44 17.04 -9.65
CA GLU A 53 -0.25 18.31 -9.92
C GLU A 53 0.05 19.37 -8.84
N TYR A 54 0.12 18.95 -7.56
CA TYR A 54 0.47 19.80 -6.42
C TYR A 54 1.91 20.35 -6.48
N GLU A 55 2.78 19.85 -7.36
CA GLU A 55 4.11 20.44 -7.60
C GLU A 55 3.99 21.91 -8.04
N THR A 56 2.87 22.29 -8.66
CA THR A 56 2.56 23.67 -9.04
C THR A 56 2.30 24.59 -7.85
N VAL A 57 1.91 24.04 -6.70
CA VAL A 57 1.59 24.78 -5.47
C VAL A 57 2.79 24.76 -4.52
N ASP A 58 3.34 23.59 -4.23
CA ASP A 58 4.57 23.45 -3.43
C ASP A 58 5.42 22.29 -3.94
N LYS A 59 6.48 22.67 -4.65
CA LYS A 59 7.44 21.75 -5.26
C LYS A 59 8.22 20.93 -4.24
N LEU A 60 8.54 21.48 -3.08
CA LEU A 60 9.36 20.79 -2.07
C LEU A 60 8.53 19.71 -1.38
N ILE A 61 7.31 20.05 -0.96
CA ILE A 61 6.38 19.11 -0.31
C ILE A 61 5.96 18.03 -1.30
N SER A 62 5.59 18.40 -2.52
CA SER A 62 5.23 17.45 -3.57
C SER A 62 6.36 16.44 -3.81
N LYS A 63 7.58 16.90 -4.09
CA LYS A 63 8.71 16.00 -4.34
C LYS A 63 9.06 15.12 -3.14
N ALA A 64 9.04 15.67 -1.92
CA ALA A 64 9.31 14.90 -0.72
C ALA A 64 8.24 13.81 -0.48
N ALA A 65 6.97 14.14 -0.68
CA ALA A 65 5.86 13.19 -0.56
C ALA A 65 5.94 12.11 -1.64
N LEU A 66 6.11 12.50 -2.91
CA LEU A 66 6.26 11.57 -4.04
C LEU A 66 7.42 10.60 -3.84
N SER A 67 8.58 11.11 -3.41
CA SER A 67 9.75 10.29 -3.08
C SER A 67 9.48 9.30 -1.94
N LYS A 68 8.63 9.66 -0.98
CA LYS A 68 8.25 8.76 0.12
C LYS A 68 7.24 7.71 -0.30
N PHE A 69 6.21 8.10 -1.06
CA PHE A 69 5.18 7.15 -1.47
C PHE A 69 5.67 6.16 -2.52
N SER A 70 6.61 6.55 -3.39
CA SER A 70 7.18 5.63 -4.37
C SER A 70 7.92 4.44 -3.72
N GLN A 71 8.48 4.63 -2.52
CA GLN A 71 9.10 3.56 -1.73
C GLN A 71 8.08 2.53 -1.24
N HIS A 72 6.78 2.83 -1.30
CA HIS A 72 5.70 1.93 -0.90
C HIS A 72 5.02 1.21 -2.06
N LEU A 73 5.47 1.44 -3.31
CA LEU A 73 4.93 0.74 -4.48
C LEU A 73 5.37 -0.72 -4.59
N TRP A 74 6.14 -1.23 -3.62
CA TRP A 74 6.57 -2.64 -3.59
C TRP A 74 5.41 -3.66 -3.55
N TYR A 75 4.22 -3.23 -3.13
CA TYR A 75 3.01 -4.04 -3.12
C TYR A 75 2.29 -4.08 -4.47
N LEU A 76 2.59 -3.14 -5.36
CA LEU A 76 2.07 -3.11 -6.71
C LEU A 76 2.90 -4.10 -7.54
N SER A 77 2.31 -5.25 -7.86
CA SER A 77 2.92 -6.25 -8.74
C SER A 77 1.95 -6.59 -9.86
N GLU A 78 2.46 -7.18 -10.95
CA GLU A 78 1.62 -7.57 -12.09
C GLU A 78 0.53 -8.58 -11.70
N GLU A 79 0.81 -9.45 -10.73
CA GLU A 79 -0.16 -10.41 -10.19
C GLU A 79 -1.20 -9.77 -9.27
N ILE A 80 -0.91 -8.63 -8.65
CA ILE A 80 -1.89 -7.90 -7.81
C ILE A 80 -2.67 -6.89 -8.66
N ALA A 81 -2.03 -6.25 -9.64
CA ALA A 81 -2.67 -5.29 -10.52
C ALA A 81 -3.83 -5.91 -11.30
N VAL A 82 -3.73 -7.19 -11.71
CA VAL A 82 -4.80 -7.88 -12.44
C VAL A 82 -6.05 -8.17 -11.60
N LEU A 83 -5.95 -8.12 -10.26
CA LEU A 83 -7.12 -8.24 -9.38
C LEU A 83 -8.14 -7.11 -9.61
N SER A 84 -7.69 -5.98 -10.16
CA SER A 84 -8.55 -4.87 -10.52
C SER A 84 -9.59 -5.19 -11.60
N LEU A 85 -9.45 -6.30 -12.33
CA LEU A 85 -10.51 -6.80 -13.22
C LEU A 85 -11.80 -7.15 -12.47
N PHE A 86 -11.71 -7.41 -11.17
CA PHE A 86 -12.83 -7.77 -10.31
C PHE A 86 -13.34 -6.60 -9.45
N ASP A 87 -12.78 -5.41 -9.65
CA ASP A 87 -13.21 -4.18 -8.99
C ASP A 87 -14.30 -3.50 -9.84
N ASP A 88 -15.40 -3.13 -9.20
CA ASP A 88 -16.56 -2.50 -9.86
C ASP A 88 -16.31 -1.02 -10.17
N GLU A 89 -15.36 -0.38 -9.48
CA GLU A 89 -14.96 1.01 -9.72
C GLU A 89 -14.05 1.17 -10.95
N VAL A 90 -13.52 0.05 -11.48
CA VAL A 90 -12.65 0.06 -12.66
C VAL A 90 -13.51 0.00 -13.92
N ASN A 91 -13.46 1.07 -14.71
CA ASN A 91 -14.25 1.18 -15.93
C ASN A 91 -13.91 0.11 -16.99
N GLU A 92 -14.86 -0.13 -17.89
CA GLU A 92 -14.76 -1.14 -18.96
C GLU A 92 -13.54 -0.93 -19.86
N GLN A 93 -13.21 0.32 -20.20
CA GLN A 93 -12.04 0.66 -21.02
C GLN A 93 -10.74 0.23 -20.36
N THR A 94 -10.60 0.46 -19.05
CA THR A 94 -9.40 0.07 -18.29
C THR A 94 -9.32 -1.45 -18.16
N LYS A 95 -10.44 -2.13 -17.91
CA LYS A 95 -10.50 -3.61 -17.89
C LYS A 95 -10.09 -4.19 -19.25
N THR A 96 -10.59 -3.63 -20.35
CA THR A 96 -10.22 -4.03 -21.72
C THR A 96 -8.72 -3.84 -21.95
N ASN A 97 -8.17 -2.69 -21.56
CA ASN A 97 -6.73 -2.43 -21.69
C ASN A 97 -5.89 -3.40 -20.84
N ILE A 98 -6.35 -3.78 -19.65
CA ILE A 98 -5.69 -4.78 -18.81
C ILE A 98 -5.65 -6.14 -19.53
N VAL A 99 -6.76 -6.58 -20.13
CA VAL A 99 -6.82 -7.84 -20.88
C VAL A 99 -5.81 -7.82 -22.05
N VAL A 100 -5.81 -6.75 -22.84
CA VAL A 100 -4.86 -6.59 -23.97
C VAL A 100 -3.41 -6.59 -23.48
N ASN A 101 -3.10 -5.82 -22.44
CA ASN A 101 -1.74 -5.72 -21.93
C ASN A 101 -1.28 -7.01 -21.21
N SER A 102 -2.21 -7.80 -20.68
CA SER A 102 -1.89 -9.11 -20.08
C SER A 102 -1.38 -10.15 -21.09
N GLN A 103 -1.43 -9.86 -22.39
CA GLN A 103 -0.86 -10.69 -23.44
C GLN A 103 0.56 -10.24 -23.84
N ARG A 104 1.00 -9.06 -23.39
CA ARG A 104 2.32 -8.51 -23.72
C ARG A 104 3.38 -9.07 -22.79
N GLU A 105 4.62 -9.10 -23.27
CA GLU A 105 5.77 -9.44 -22.44
C GLU A 105 5.98 -8.38 -21.35
N SER A 106 6.50 -8.83 -20.20
CA SER A 106 6.77 -7.97 -19.04
C SER A 106 7.89 -7.00 -19.38
N LEU A 107 7.61 -5.70 -19.22
CA LEU A 107 8.60 -4.63 -19.40
C LEU A 107 9.58 -4.53 -18.23
N TYR A 108 9.30 -5.23 -17.12
CA TYR A 108 10.10 -5.19 -15.90
C TYR A 108 10.75 -6.54 -15.62
N ASP A 109 12.08 -6.54 -15.62
CA ASP A 109 12.90 -7.69 -15.21
C ASP A 109 13.02 -7.79 -13.67
N SER A 110 12.65 -6.73 -12.94
CA SER A 110 12.66 -6.72 -11.48
C SER A 110 11.62 -7.69 -10.93
N GLY A 111 12.00 -8.58 -10.01
CA GLY A 111 11.15 -9.65 -9.44
C GLY A 111 9.85 -9.20 -8.74
N LYS A 112 9.41 -9.91 -7.68
CA LYS A 112 8.07 -9.76 -7.05
C LYS A 112 7.68 -8.35 -6.55
N ARG A 113 8.52 -7.33 -6.68
CA ARG A 113 8.33 -5.97 -6.17
C ARG A 113 8.54 -4.95 -7.27
N TYR A 114 7.59 -4.03 -7.44
CA TYR A 114 7.79 -2.86 -8.28
C TYR A 114 8.61 -1.81 -7.54
N ILE A 115 9.78 -1.48 -8.09
CA ILE A 115 10.66 -0.41 -7.59
C ILE A 115 10.85 0.57 -8.75
N PRO A 116 10.21 1.75 -8.71
CA PRO A 116 10.43 2.73 -9.77
C PRO A 116 11.87 3.24 -9.77
N SER A 117 12.49 3.33 -10.95
CA SER A 117 13.79 3.98 -11.14
C SER A 117 13.70 5.51 -10.97
N GLU A 118 14.83 6.21 -10.80
CA GLU A 118 14.82 7.68 -10.76
C GLU A 118 14.29 8.32 -12.06
N GLU A 119 14.44 7.62 -13.19
CA GLU A 119 13.87 8.00 -14.49
C GLU A 119 12.36 7.69 -14.57
N ASP A 120 11.88 6.61 -13.94
CA ASP A 120 10.44 6.31 -13.79
C ASP A 120 9.73 7.32 -12.87
N MET A 121 10.44 7.81 -11.86
CA MET A 121 9.98 8.86 -10.92
C MET A 121 9.75 10.23 -11.58
N SER A 122 10.09 10.36 -12.86
CA SER A 122 9.72 11.48 -13.72
C SER A 122 8.23 11.40 -14.14
N ASP A 123 7.80 12.28 -15.04
CA ASP A 123 6.42 12.40 -15.57
C ASP A 123 5.81 11.07 -16.08
N TYR A 124 6.66 10.06 -16.32
CA TYR A 124 6.33 8.75 -16.85
C TYR A 124 5.41 7.91 -15.95
N LEU A 125 5.71 7.75 -14.66
CA LEU A 125 4.83 7.04 -13.70
C LEU A 125 3.43 7.65 -13.61
N TYR A 126 3.35 8.98 -13.69
CA TYR A 126 2.11 9.73 -13.52
C TYR A 126 1.19 9.65 -14.74
N ARG A 127 1.76 9.31 -15.90
CA ARG A 127 1.01 9.02 -17.13
C ARG A 127 0.52 7.57 -17.18
N LYS A 128 1.09 6.67 -16.38
CA LYS A 128 0.66 5.28 -16.33
C LYS A 128 -0.74 5.13 -15.75
N SER A 129 -1.38 4.09 -16.22
CA SER A 129 -2.69 3.56 -15.88
C SER A 129 -2.52 2.19 -15.27
N LEU A 130 -3.58 1.66 -14.66
CA LEU A 130 -3.56 0.33 -14.05
C LEU A 130 -3.21 -0.77 -15.06
N SER A 131 -3.62 -0.61 -16.33
CA SER A 131 -3.27 -1.49 -17.43
C SER A 131 -1.78 -1.51 -17.76
N ASP A 132 -1.00 -0.51 -17.36
CA ASP A 132 0.45 -0.49 -17.63
C ASP A 132 1.27 -1.31 -16.62
N PHE A 133 0.60 -1.82 -15.57
CA PHE A 133 1.19 -2.66 -14.54
C PHE A 133 0.80 -4.13 -14.70
N VAL A 134 0.31 -4.55 -15.87
CA VAL A 134 0.01 -5.95 -16.16
C VAL A 134 0.80 -6.44 -17.36
N SER A 135 1.05 -7.75 -17.39
CA SER A 135 1.73 -8.44 -18.48
C SER A 135 1.31 -9.91 -18.50
N VAL A 136 1.95 -10.73 -19.34
CA VAL A 136 1.77 -12.18 -19.32
C VAL A 136 1.94 -12.80 -17.93
N LYS A 137 2.81 -12.23 -17.07
CA LYS A 137 3.03 -12.70 -15.69
C LYS A 137 1.80 -12.52 -14.80
N SER A 138 0.93 -11.55 -15.09
CA SER A 138 -0.34 -11.36 -14.37
C SER A 138 -1.21 -12.61 -14.37
N THR A 139 -1.17 -13.39 -15.46
CA THR A 139 -1.99 -14.60 -15.61
C THR A 139 -1.61 -15.73 -14.65
N ASN A 140 -0.41 -15.68 -14.07
CA ASN A 140 0.04 -16.66 -13.07
C ASN A 140 -0.88 -16.72 -11.85
N LEU A 141 -1.47 -15.57 -11.49
CA LEU A 141 -2.41 -15.50 -10.37
C LEU A 141 -3.65 -16.37 -10.62
N PHE A 142 -4.18 -16.36 -11.84
CA PHE A 142 -5.35 -17.18 -12.20
C PHE A 142 -5.06 -18.66 -12.04
N SER A 143 -3.88 -19.11 -12.49
CA SER A 143 -3.42 -20.50 -12.31
C SER A 143 -3.32 -20.88 -10.84
N ARG A 144 -2.75 -19.99 -9.99
CA ARG A 144 -2.60 -20.24 -8.54
C ARG A 144 -3.93 -20.30 -7.80
N LEU A 145 -4.87 -19.44 -8.18
CA LEU A 145 -6.21 -19.38 -7.60
C LEU A 145 -7.20 -20.35 -8.24
N LYS A 146 -6.76 -21.13 -9.24
CA LYS A 146 -7.61 -22.04 -10.02
C LYS A 146 -8.84 -21.32 -10.56
N ILE A 147 -8.59 -20.18 -11.20
CA ILE A 147 -9.58 -19.35 -11.88
C ILE A 147 -9.58 -19.73 -13.36
N ASP A 148 -10.76 -20.02 -13.89
CA ASP A 148 -10.94 -20.17 -15.33
C ASP A 148 -10.82 -18.79 -16.00
N LYS A 149 -10.00 -18.71 -17.06
CA LYS A 149 -9.68 -17.49 -17.80
C LYS A 149 -10.47 -17.33 -19.10
N ASN A 150 -11.40 -18.25 -19.41
CA ASN A 150 -12.17 -18.21 -20.65
C ASN A 150 -12.95 -16.89 -20.82
N PHE A 151 -13.40 -16.28 -19.72
CA PHE A 151 -14.06 -14.98 -19.75
C PHE A 151 -13.20 -13.85 -20.33
N LEU A 152 -11.86 -13.94 -20.25
CA LEU A 152 -10.95 -12.93 -20.82
C LEU A 152 -11.02 -12.84 -22.35
N GLN A 153 -11.55 -13.86 -23.02
CA GLN A 153 -11.75 -13.85 -24.48
C GLN A 153 -13.08 -13.18 -24.88
N ARG A 154 -13.95 -12.89 -23.91
CA ARG A 154 -15.26 -12.27 -24.13
C ARG A 154 -15.18 -10.76 -23.90
N PRO A 155 -16.06 -9.98 -24.55
CA PRO A 155 -16.19 -8.55 -24.27
C PRO A 155 -16.47 -8.30 -22.78
N VAL A 156 -15.85 -7.26 -22.20
CA VAL A 156 -15.99 -6.95 -20.77
C VAL A 156 -17.45 -6.66 -20.39
N SER A 157 -18.21 -6.05 -21.27
CA SER A 157 -19.66 -5.81 -21.13
C SER A 157 -20.49 -7.06 -20.91
N THR A 158 -20.01 -8.26 -21.26
CA THR A 158 -20.74 -9.52 -21.05
C THR A 158 -20.26 -10.32 -19.85
N TRP A 159 -19.29 -9.80 -19.09
CA TRP A 159 -18.68 -10.55 -17.97
C TRP A 159 -19.63 -10.78 -16.81
N ASP A 160 -20.55 -9.85 -16.51
CA ASP A 160 -21.49 -10.00 -15.40
C ASP A 160 -22.48 -11.16 -15.59
N GLU A 161 -22.69 -11.58 -16.84
CA GLU A 161 -23.51 -12.75 -17.20
C GLU A 161 -22.67 -14.04 -17.30
N ASP A 162 -21.35 -13.94 -17.25
CA ASP A 162 -20.44 -15.06 -17.39
C ASP A 162 -20.24 -15.79 -16.06
N VAL A 163 -20.51 -17.09 -16.07
CA VAL A 163 -20.40 -17.96 -14.89
C VAL A 163 -18.96 -18.06 -14.38
N ALA A 164 -17.99 -18.12 -15.29
CA ALA A 164 -16.58 -18.22 -14.92
C ALA A 164 -16.08 -16.91 -14.31
N TYR A 165 -16.49 -15.75 -14.85
CA TYR A 165 -16.19 -14.45 -14.23
C TYR A 165 -16.82 -14.32 -12.85
N SER A 166 -18.10 -14.68 -12.70
CA SER A 166 -18.81 -14.63 -11.41
C SER A 166 -18.12 -15.49 -10.34
N GLU A 167 -17.69 -16.71 -10.70
CA GLU A 167 -16.94 -17.58 -9.79
C GLU A 167 -15.56 -17.00 -9.45
N ALA A 168 -14.86 -16.46 -10.45
CA ALA A 168 -13.56 -15.83 -10.28
C ALA A 168 -13.64 -14.61 -9.36
N LYS A 169 -14.61 -13.73 -9.58
CA LYS A 169 -14.90 -12.55 -8.75
C LYS A 169 -15.16 -12.96 -7.30
N ARG A 170 -16.01 -13.96 -7.08
CA ARG A 170 -16.27 -14.51 -5.73
C ARG A 170 -15.01 -15.05 -5.06
N LYS A 171 -14.17 -15.80 -5.78
CA LYS A 171 -12.89 -16.33 -5.26
C LYS A 171 -11.96 -15.19 -4.87
N VAL A 172 -11.78 -14.20 -5.74
CA VAL A 172 -10.91 -13.04 -5.48
C VAL A 172 -11.41 -12.22 -4.30
N LEU A 173 -12.70 -11.91 -4.24
CA LEU A 173 -13.29 -11.15 -3.13
C LEU A 173 -13.23 -11.92 -1.79
N SER A 174 -13.10 -13.25 -1.83
CA SER A 174 -12.89 -14.07 -0.62
C SER A 174 -11.44 -14.08 -0.12
N LEU A 175 -10.48 -13.56 -0.90
CA LEU A 175 -9.08 -13.47 -0.47
C LEU A 175 -8.95 -12.50 0.70
N ARG A 176 -8.43 -13.00 1.83
CA ARG A 176 -8.11 -12.16 2.97
C ARG A 176 -6.81 -11.42 2.69
N ALA A 177 -6.87 -10.09 2.60
CA ALA A 177 -5.68 -9.24 2.59
C ALA A 177 -5.04 -9.24 4.00
N VAL A 178 -4.03 -10.09 4.22
CA VAL A 178 -3.25 -10.10 5.47
C VAL A 178 -2.00 -9.23 5.28
N ASN A 179 -1.84 -8.19 6.11
CA ASN A 179 -0.74 -7.23 5.99
C ASN A 179 0.53 -7.69 6.74
N ASP A 180 1.43 -8.28 5.97
CA ASP A 180 2.74 -8.86 6.33
C ASP A 180 3.78 -7.85 6.88
N THR A 181 3.55 -6.53 6.70
CA THR A 181 4.40 -5.47 7.31
C THR A 181 4.41 -5.56 8.84
N ALA A 182 3.30 -6.01 9.42
CA ALA A 182 3.15 -6.27 10.85
C ALA A 182 3.82 -7.60 11.27
N GLU A 183 3.80 -8.62 10.42
CA GLU A 183 4.33 -9.95 10.76
C GLU A 183 5.87 -9.99 10.77
N ARG A 184 6.54 -9.23 9.90
CA ARG A 184 8.02 -9.11 9.94
C ARG A 184 8.54 -8.10 10.96
N ALA A 185 7.77 -7.07 11.32
CA ALA A 185 8.11 -6.24 12.48
C ALA A 185 8.07 -7.09 13.77
N VAL A 186 7.08 -7.99 13.86
CA VAL A 186 6.94 -8.99 14.92
C VAL A 186 8.11 -9.99 14.93
N LYS A 187 8.53 -10.54 13.79
CA LYS A 187 9.67 -11.49 13.73
C LYS A 187 11.01 -10.87 14.10
N LEU A 188 11.24 -9.60 13.75
CA LEU A 188 12.48 -8.89 14.05
C LEU A 188 12.59 -8.54 15.55
N MET A 189 11.49 -8.14 16.19
CA MET A 189 11.43 -7.88 17.63
C MET A 189 11.61 -9.15 18.46
N GLN A 190 11.18 -10.30 17.92
CA GLN A 190 11.36 -11.61 18.52
C GLN A 190 12.82 -12.07 18.50
N TYR A 191 13.55 -11.91 17.39
CA TYR A 191 14.96 -12.29 17.33
C TYR A 191 15.86 -11.38 18.17
N PHE A 192 15.60 -10.07 18.19
CA PHE A 192 16.41 -9.13 18.98
C PHE A 192 16.29 -9.37 20.50
N HIS A 193 15.10 -9.68 21.01
CA HIS A 193 14.90 -10.07 22.42
C HIS A 193 15.56 -11.40 22.78
N GLY A 194 15.61 -12.34 21.84
CA GLY A 194 16.20 -13.67 22.06
C GLY A 194 17.72 -13.68 22.21
N LEU A 195 18.41 -12.65 21.71
CA LEU A 195 19.87 -12.55 21.74
C LEU A 195 20.43 -11.76 22.94
N ILE A 196 19.60 -10.92 23.57
CA ILE A 196 20.05 -10.00 24.63
C ILE A 196 19.85 -10.61 26.03
N THR A 197 18.73 -11.29 26.27
CA THR A 197 18.46 -11.98 27.54
C THR A 197 17.32 -12.98 27.41
N ALA A 198 17.46 -14.14 28.05
CA ALA A 198 16.40 -15.13 28.15
C ALA A 198 15.37 -14.78 29.25
N LYS A 199 15.72 -13.91 30.20
CA LYS A 199 14.86 -13.51 31.33
C LYS A 199 13.84 -12.46 30.89
N GLU A 200 12.56 -12.76 31.07
CA GLU A 200 11.46 -11.94 30.55
C GLU A 200 11.43 -10.52 31.13
N GLU A 201 11.74 -10.35 32.43
CA GLU A 201 11.82 -9.03 33.08
C GLU A 201 12.83 -8.08 32.42
N GLN A 202 13.94 -8.63 31.90
CA GLN A 202 14.99 -7.83 31.26
C GLN A 202 14.65 -7.47 29.81
N LYS A 203 13.87 -8.29 29.11
CA LYS A 203 13.33 -7.96 27.78
C LYS A 203 12.40 -6.74 27.84
N GLN A 204 11.51 -6.73 28.82
CA GLN A 204 10.59 -5.61 29.02
C GLN A 204 11.33 -4.32 29.39
N PHE A 205 12.39 -4.42 30.19
CA PHE A 205 13.24 -3.28 30.52
C PHE A 205 13.97 -2.71 29.29
N LEU A 206 14.50 -3.56 28.41
CA LEU A 206 15.20 -3.16 27.19
C LEU A 206 14.33 -2.30 26.25
N LEU A 207 13.04 -2.65 26.12
CA LEU A 207 12.10 -1.85 25.32
C LEU A 207 11.92 -0.44 25.86
N ARG A 208 11.91 -0.31 27.20
CA ARG A 208 11.85 0.99 27.88
C ARG A 208 13.08 1.83 27.57
N CYS A 209 14.27 1.23 27.62
CA CYS A 209 15.52 1.91 27.28
C CYS A 209 15.60 2.33 25.79
N VAL A 210 15.19 1.47 24.86
CA VAL A 210 15.16 1.81 23.42
C VAL A 210 14.21 2.97 23.14
N GLN A 211 13.09 3.04 23.86
CA GLN A 211 12.10 4.10 23.70
C GLN A 211 12.53 5.42 24.36
N GLU A 212 13.13 5.38 25.56
CA GLU A 212 13.72 6.56 26.20
C GLU A 212 14.89 7.12 25.39
N HIS A 213 15.77 6.25 24.88
CA HIS A 213 16.84 6.64 23.96
C HIS A 213 16.27 7.28 22.68
N ARG A 214 15.19 6.76 22.10
CA ARG A 214 14.53 7.39 20.93
C ARG A 214 13.89 8.73 21.24
N ASN A 215 13.55 9.02 22.50
CA ASN A 215 13.00 10.31 22.91
C ASN A 215 14.09 11.34 23.18
N LEU A 216 15.21 10.91 23.75
CA LEU A 216 16.41 11.75 23.96
C LEU A 216 17.13 12.05 22.64
N TYR A 217 17.08 11.09 21.70
CA TYR A 217 17.66 11.18 20.36
C TYR A 217 16.58 10.96 19.29
N PRO A 218 15.65 11.94 19.12
CA PRO A 218 14.50 11.80 18.22
C PRO A 218 14.87 11.73 16.74
N ASP A 219 16.02 12.31 16.40
CA ASP A 219 16.64 12.31 15.09
C ASP A 219 18.10 11.89 15.17
N CYS A 220 18.69 11.59 14.02
CA CYS A 220 20.08 11.12 13.93
C CYS A 220 21.07 12.27 13.71
N LYS A 221 20.71 13.52 14.05
CA LYS A 221 21.60 14.67 13.83
C LYS A 221 22.78 14.60 14.81
N LYS A 222 23.97 14.96 14.35
CA LYS A 222 25.22 14.89 15.15
C LYS A 222 25.13 15.73 16.43
N GLU A 223 24.44 16.86 16.38
CA GLU A 223 24.16 17.71 17.53
C GLU A 223 23.26 17.02 18.56
N THR A 224 22.22 16.33 18.09
CA THR A 224 21.32 15.53 18.92
C THR A 224 22.07 14.33 19.53
N LEU A 225 22.82 13.58 18.72
CA LEU A 225 23.56 12.39 19.13
C LEU A 225 24.79 12.67 20.01
N LYS A 226 25.33 13.90 19.97
CA LYS A 226 26.44 14.34 20.85
C LYS A 226 25.98 14.78 22.23
N ARG A 227 24.67 14.93 22.47
CA ARG A 227 24.14 15.21 23.81
C ARG A 227 24.52 14.04 24.70
N LYS A 228 25.21 14.32 25.81
CA LYS A 228 25.54 13.28 26.78
C LYS A 228 24.26 12.62 27.29
N TYR A 229 24.32 11.31 27.44
CA TYR A 229 23.24 10.61 28.11
C TYR A 229 23.15 11.14 29.55
N PRO A 230 21.98 11.59 30.03
CA PRO A 230 21.83 12.03 31.40
C PRO A 230 22.11 10.83 32.31
N ALA A 231 23.11 10.99 33.18
CA ALA A 231 23.55 9.95 34.12
C ALA A 231 22.48 9.67 35.18
#